data_AF-A0A2V8JVH9-F1
#
_entry.id   AF-A0A2V8JVH9-F1
#
_cell.length_a   1.000
_cell.length_b   1.000
_cell.length_c   1.000
_cell.angle_alpha   90.00
_cell.angle_beta   90.00
_cell.angle_gamma   90.00
#
_symmetry.space_group_name_H-M   'P 1'
#
loop_
_entity.id
_entity.type
_entity.pdbx_description
1 polymer ?
#
loop_
_entity_poly.entity_id
_entity_poly.type
_entity_poly.pdbx_seq_one_letter_code
_entity_poly.pdbx_strand_id
1 'polypeptide(L)'
;MFHRRNFVALMGMTLAGAFTCAYAQWPNYPDSRIPRTKDGKPNLTAPAPRLNGKPDISGVWQAERSPASEYDRVMGKGFTDLQPDTQDITTNLLNVFWGMKPEEEPLRPEATAIVNHRRESPLESPFIQCLPGGIPMPLLAQTFKIVQTPREIVMLPEILNPPRQIHMDGRT
;
A
#
# COMPACT_ATOMS: atom_id res chain seq x y z
N MET A 1 47.26 19.49 34.26
CA MET A 1 46.48 18.23 34.36
C MET A 1 44.99 18.45 34.65
N PHE A 2 44.59 19.42 35.47
CA PHE A 2 43.18 19.68 35.84
C PHE A 2 42.25 20.10 34.68
N HIS A 3 42.70 20.96 33.75
CA HIS A 3 41.85 21.41 32.63
C HIS A 3 41.47 20.30 31.65
N ARG A 4 42.36 19.34 31.41
CA ARG A 4 42.14 18.22 30.48
C ARG A 4 41.10 17.24 31.01
N ARG A 5 40.98 17.11 32.33
CA ARG A 5 40.01 16.23 33.00
C ARG A 5 38.59 16.84 33.00
N ASN A 6 38.50 18.16 33.16
CA ASN A 6 37.24 18.89 33.05
C ASN A 6 36.73 18.93 31.61
N PHE A 7 37.62 19.05 30.62
CA PHE A 7 37.23 19.05 29.20
C PHE A 7 36.67 17.70 28.75
N VAL A 8 37.29 16.59 29.19
CA VAL A 8 36.80 15.22 28.92
C VAL A 8 35.46 14.96 29.63
N ALA A 9 35.29 15.44 30.86
CA ALA A 9 34.03 15.32 31.59
C ALA A 9 32.91 16.13 30.93
N LEU A 10 33.20 17.35 30.46
CA LEU A 10 32.24 18.19 29.74
C LEU A 10 31.82 17.55 28.42
N MET A 11 32.79 17.01 27.66
CA MET A 11 32.56 16.33 26.38
C MET A 11 31.78 15.01 26.55
N GLY A 12 31.98 14.31 27.66
CA GLY A 12 31.19 13.12 28.04
C GLY A 12 29.73 13.45 28.36
N MET A 13 29.46 14.59 29.02
CA MET A 13 28.08 15.04 29.28
C MET A 13 27.36 15.50 28.01
N THR A 14 28.04 16.15 27.07
CA THR A 14 27.43 16.52 25.77
C THR A 14 27.15 15.29 24.90
N LEU A 15 28.03 14.27 24.90
CA LEU A 15 27.74 13.02 24.19
C LEU A 15 26.59 12.24 24.84
N ALA A 16 26.46 12.22 26.17
CA ALA A 16 25.36 11.54 26.84
C ALA A 16 23.99 12.20 26.60
N GLY A 17 23.95 13.53 26.44
CA GLY A 17 22.72 14.27 26.11
C GLY A 17 22.24 14.09 24.66
N ALA A 18 23.14 13.73 23.74
CA ALA A 18 22.82 13.48 22.33
C ALA A 18 22.22 12.07 22.07
N PHE A 19 22.20 11.20 23.08
CA PHE A 19 21.60 9.86 23.02
C PHE A 19 20.18 9.80 23.58
N THR A 20 19.48 10.93 23.68
CA THR A 20 18.02 10.87 23.86
C THR A 20 17.45 10.15 22.64
N CYS A 21 17.01 8.91 22.86
CA CYS A 21 16.28 8.15 21.87
C CYS A 21 15.15 9.06 21.39
N ALA A 22 15.27 9.59 20.18
CA ALA A 22 14.13 10.09 19.46
C ALA A 22 13.22 8.88 19.28
N TYR A 23 12.29 8.68 20.22
CA TYR A 23 11.17 7.79 20.01
C TYR A 23 10.62 8.17 18.65
N ALA A 24 10.54 7.20 17.75
CA ALA A 24 10.04 7.42 16.41
C ALA A 24 8.73 8.22 16.53
N GLN A 25 8.69 9.42 15.94
CA GLN A 25 7.59 10.37 16.07
C GLN A 25 6.40 9.98 15.19
N TRP A 26 6.16 8.69 15.04
CA TRP A 26 4.92 8.20 14.47
C TRP A 26 3.91 8.15 15.61
N PRO A 27 2.92 9.05 15.63
CA PRO A 27 1.86 8.94 16.62
C PRO A 27 1.19 7.57 16.42
N ASN A 28 1.23 6.73 17.46
CA ASN A 28 0.35 5.57 17.56
C ASN A 28 -1.08 6.10 17.68
N TYR A 29 -1.70 6.40 16.55
CA TYR A 29 -3.05 6.96 16.46
C TYR A 29 -4.03 5.83 16.13
N PRO A 30 -4.65 5.19 17.13
CA PRO A 30 -5.72 4.23 16.87
C PRO A 30 -6.94 4.99 16.34
N ASP A 31 -7.43 4.59 15.16
CA ASP A 31 -8.69 5.09 14.65
C ASP A 31 -9.83 4.74 15.63
N SER A 32 -10.51 5.76 16.14
CA SER A 32 -11.57 5.63 17.15
C SER A 32 -12.81 4.92 16.61
N ARG A 33 -12.95 4.80 15.29
CA ARG A 33 -14.05 4.10 14.62
C ARG A 33 -13.90 2.58 14.62
N ILE A 34 -12.70 2.07 14.90
CA ILE A 34 -12.43 0.62 14.93
C ILE A 34 -12.90 0.06 16.28
N PRO A 35 -13.92 -0.82 16.33
CA PRO A 35 -14.31 -1.47 17.56
C PRO A 35 -13.16 -2.32 18.11
N ARG A 36 -12.87 -2.18 19.40
CA ARG A 36 -11.77 -2.88 20.05
C ARG A 36 -12.23 -3.78 21.18
N THR A 37 -11.48 -4.85 21.40
CA THR A 37 -11.61 -5.74 22.55
C THR A 37 -11.13 -5.06 23.83
N LYS A 38 -11.38 -5.67 25.00
CA LYS A 38 -10.94 -5.12 26.30
C LYS A 38 -9.41 -5.00 26.41
N ASP A 39 -8.66 -5.84 25.68
CA ASP A 39 -7.20 -5.78 25.55
C ASP A 39 -6.72 -4.78 24.48
N GLY A 40 -7.63 -4.00 23.88
CA GLY A 40 -7.30 -2.92 22.95
C GLY A 40 -7.04 -3.36 21.51
N LYS A 41 -7.18 -4.65 21.17
CA LYS A 41 -7.02 -5.15 19.80
C LYS A 41 -8.27 -4.90 18.95
N PRO A 42 -8.16 -4.78 17.63
CA PRO A 42 -9.32 -4.72 16.75
C PRO A 42 -10.24 -5.94 16.95
N ASN A 43 -11.54 -5.72 17.12
CA ASN A 43 -12.52 -6.80 17.21
C ASN A 43 -13.04 -7.15 15.81
N LEU A 44 -12.49 -8.23 15.23
CA LEU A 44 -12.86 -8.70 13.88
C LEU A 44 -14.25 -9.34 13.79
N THR A 45 -14.94 -9.55 14.91
CA THR A 45 -16.31 -10.09 14.97
C THR A 45 -17.38 -9.00 15.15
N ALA A 46 -16.97 -7.75 15.34
CA ALA A 46 -17.90 -6.65 15.47
C ALA A 46 -18.64 -6.39 14.13
N PRO A 47 -19.89 -5.90 14.16
CA PRO A 47 -20.57 -5.46 12.95
C PRO A 47 -19.73 -4.43 12.19
N ALA A 48 -19.73 -4.53 10.86
CA ALA A 48 -19.05 -3.55 10.02
C ALA A 48 -19.63 -2.13 10.27
N PRO A 49 -18.79 -1.09 10.40
CA PRO A 49 -19.24 0.29 10.41
C PRO A 49 -20.13 0.58 9.21
N ARG A 50 -21.15 1.43 9.40
CA ARG A 50 -22.11 1.74 8.35
C ARG A 50 -22.22 3.24 8.10
N LEU A 51 -22.36 3.59 6.83
CA LEU A 51 -22.66 4.92 6.33
C LEU A 51 -23.85 4.81 5.37
N ASN A 52 -24.93 5.53 5.66
CA ASN A 52 -26.20 5.48 4.91
C ASN A 52 -26.76 4.06 4.71
N GLY A 53 -26.73 3.24 5.76
CA GLY A 53 -27.23 1.86 5.73
C GLY A 53 -26.34 0.86 5.00
N LYS A 54 -25.29 1.30 4.30
CA LYS A 54 -24.29 0.44 3.64
C LYS A 54 -23.03 0.35 4.50
N PRO A 55 -22.20 -0.71 4.34
CA PRO A 55 -20.87 -0.73 4.94
C PRO A 55 -20.09 0.54 4.58
N ASP A 56 -19.45 1.14 5.58
CA ASP A 56 -18.48 2.22 5.41
C ASP A 56 -17.12 1.59 5.14
N ILE A 57 -16.60 1.80 3.93
CA ILE A 57 -15.29 1.33 3.50
C ILE A 57 -14.22 2.44 3.59
N SER A 58 -14.52 3.55 4.25
CA SER A 58 -13.53 4.62 4.47
C SER A 58 -12.37 4.12 5.31
N GLY A 59 -11.15 4.40 4.87
CA GLY A 59 -9.97 3.94 5.59
C GLY A 59 -8.72 3.94 4.72
N VAL A 60 -7.62 3.51 5.32
CA VAL A 60 -6.39 3.20 4.61
C VAL A 60 -6.43 1.71 4.27
N TRP A 61 -6.18 1.39 3.01
CA TRP A 61 -6.24 0.06 2.44
C TRP A 61 -4.91 -0.30 1.83
N GLN A 62 -4.56 -1.57 1.92
CA GLN A 62 -3.36 -2.14 1.35
C GLN A 62 -3.72 -3.52 0.81
N ALA A 63 -3.19 -3.87 -0.36
CA ALA A 63 -3.34 -5.21 -0.88
C ALA A 63 -2.61 -6.22 0.01
N GLU A 64 -3.12 -7.45 0.07
CA GLU A 64 -2.45 -8.51 0.84
C GLU A 64 -1.06 -8.77 0.27
N ARG A 65 -0.04 -8.61 1.12
CA ARG A 65 1.36 -8.78 0.76
C ARG A 65 1.62 -10.23 0.32
N SER A 66 2.26 -10.40 -0.83
CA SER A 66 2.73 -11.73 -1.24
C SER A 66 3.91 -12.21 -0.37
N PRO A 67 4.00 -13.52 -0.06
CA PRO A 67 5.14 -14.07 0.70
C PRO A 67 6.48 -13.80 0.01
N ALA A 68 7.55 -13.60 0.79
CA ALA A 68 8.89 -13.35 0.25
C ALA A 68 9.35 -14.43 -0.75
N SER A 69 9.10 -15.69 -0.45
CA SER A 69 9.43 -16.83 -1.32
C SER A 69 8.77 -16.76 -2.70
N GLU A 70 7.61 -16.10 -2.79
CA GLU A 70 6.91 -15.90 -4.05
C GLU A 70 7.68 -14.94 -4.96
N TYR A 71 8.26 -13.88 -4.39
CA TYR A 71 9.08 -12.93 -5.15
C TYR A 71 10.35 -13.56 -5.69
N ASP A 72 11.06 -14.37 -4.88
CA ASP A 72 12.24 -15.09 -5.37
C ASP A 72 11.89 -16.09 -6.48
N ARG A 73 10.70 -16.69 -6.43
CA ARG A 73 10.23 -17.59 -7.50
C ARG A 73 10.01 -16.85 -8.82
N VAL A 74 9.49 -15.63 -8.78
CA VAL A 74 9.07 -14.87 -9.97
C VAL A 74 10.21 -14.01 -10.52
N MET A 75 10.91 -13.30 -9.66
CA MET A 75 11.95 -12.34 -10.02
C MET A 75 13.34 -12.97 -10.07
N GLY A 76 13.48 -14.21 -9.58
CA GLY A 76 14.73 -14.95 -9.53
C GLY A 76 15.26 -15.09 -8.10
N LYS A 77 15.95 -16.21 -7.85
CA LYS A 77 16.49 -16.53 -6.54
C LYS A 77 17.45 -15.44 -6.06
N GLY A 78 17.24 -14.94 -4.85
CA GLY A 78 18.06 -13.90 -4.24
C GLY A 78 17.58 -12.48 -4.54
N PHE A 79 16.40 -12.33 -5.15
CA PHE A 79 15.77 -11.02 -5.30
C PHE A 79 15.45 -10.41 -3.93
N THR A 80 14.95 -11.21 -2.99
CA THR A 80 14.63 -10.74 -1.64
C THR A 80 15.88 -10.39 -0.82
N ASP A 81 17.04 -10.97 -1.14
CA ASP A 81 18.33 -10.65 -0.52
C ASP A 81 18.80 -9.21 -0.82
N LEU A 82 18.31 -8.62 -1.92
CA LEU A 82 18.54 -7.21 -2.26
C LEU A 82 17.71 -6.25 -1.38
N GLN A 83 16.87 -6.77 -0.49
CA GLN A 83 15.95 -6.02 0.36
C GLN A 83 15.08 -4.99 -0.41
N PRO A 84 14.49 -5.35 -1.55
CA PRO A 84 13.56 -4.44 -2.23
C PRO A 84 12.34 -4.22 -1.34
N ASP A 85 11.81 -3.01 -1.37
CA ASP A 85 10.55 -2.74 -0.70
C ASP A 85 9.42 -3.51 -1.41
N THR A 86 8.94 -4.53 -0.72
CA THR A 86 7.89 -5.46 -1.17
C THR A 86 6.77 -5.52 -0.14
N GLN A 87 6.71 -4.55 0.79
CA GLN A 87 5.70 -4.57 1.84
C GLN A 87 4.30 -4.37 1.27
N ASP A 88 4.19 -3.55 0.23
CA ASP A 88 2.89 -3.09 -0.28
C ASP A 88 2.55 -3.66 -1.66
N ILE A 89 3.45 -4.48 -2.20
CA ILE A 89 3.27 -5.12 -3.50
C ILE A 89 2.59 -6.48 -3.29
N THR A 90 1.74 -6.84 -4.25
CA THR A 90 1.24 -8.20 -4.41
C THR A 90 1.58 -8.73 -5.80
N THR A 91 1.74 -10.04 -5.94
CA THR A 91 1.86 -10.72 -7.24
C THR A 91 0.68 -10.45 -8.17
N ASN A 92 -0.50 -10.12 -7.62
CA ASN A 92 -1.65 -9.68 -8.42
C ASN A 92 -1.37 -8.38 -9.21
N LEU A 93 -0.33 -7.63 -8.85
CA LEU A 93 0.16 -6.52 -9.66
C LEU A 93 0.66 -6.97 -11.04
N LEU A 94 1.30 -8.14 -11.11
CA LEU A 94 1.84 -8.70 -12.36
C LEU A 94 0.73 -9.33 -13.21
N ASN A 95 -0.21 -10.02 -12.57
CA ASN A 95 -1.40 -10.57 -13.21
C ASN A 95 -2.55 -10.59 -12.21
N VAL A 96 -3.66 -9.90 -12.49
CA VAL A 96 -4.86 -9.92 -11.64
C VAL A 96 -5.41 -11.34 -11.43
N PHE A 97 -5.09 -12.26 -12.33
CA PHE A 97 -5.47 -13.65 -12.32
C PHE A 97 -4.39 -14.60 -11.79
N TRP A 98 -3.41 -14.09 -11.01
CA TRP A 98 -2.23 -14.84 -10.54
C TRP A 98 -2.54 -16.24 -9.95
N GLY A 99 -3.69 -16.39 -9.28
CA GLY A 99 -4.12 -17.67 -8.68
C GLY A 99 -4.84 -18.64 -9.61
N MET A 100 -4.98 -18.32 -10.90
CA MET A 100 -5.67 -19.14 -11.90
C MET A 100 -4.68 -19.67 -12.94
N LYS A 101 -5.03 -20.81 -13.56
CA LYS A 101 -4.28 -21.26 -14.74
C LYS A 101 -4.55 -20.33 -15.92
N PRO A 102 -3.58 -20.10 -16.82
CA PRO A 102 -3.78 -19.22 -17.98
C PRO A 102 -5.00 -19.58 -18.84
N GLU A 103 -5.31 -20.87 -18.96
CA GLU A 103 -6.45 -21.35 -19.76
C GLU A 103 -7.80 -21.15 -19.08
N GLU A 104 -7.80 -20.89 -17.77
CA GLU A 104 -8.99 -20.67 -16.94
C GLU A 104 -9.27 -19.17 -16.74
N GLU A 105 -8.39 -18.28 -17.22
CA GLU A 105 -8.57 -16.84 -17.11
C GLU A 105 -9.83 -16.38 -17.86
N PRO A 106 -10.73 -15.60 -17.25
CA PRO A 106 -11.99 -15.17 -17.85
C PRO A 106 -11.79 -13.98 -18.81
N LEU A 107 -10.75 -14.04 -19.63
CA LEU A 107 -10.47 -13.06 -20.67
C LEU A 107 -11.24 -13.38 -21.94
N ARG A 108 -11.90 -12.36 -22.48
CA ARG A 108 -12.44 -12.43 -23.85
C ARG A 108 -11.27 -12.51 -24.84
N PRO A 109 -11.40 -13.20 -25.99
CA PRO A 109 -10.30 -13.35 -26.95
C PRO A 109 -9.67 -12.02 -27.38
N GLU A 110 -10.48 -10.97 -27.55
CA GLU A 110 -10.00 -9.63 -27.88
C GLU A 110 -9.15 -9.01 -26.75
N ALA A 111 -9.48 -9.30 -25.49
CA ALA A 111 -8.71 -8.81 -24.34
C ALA A 111 -7.37 -9.53 -24.23
N THR A 112 -7.34 -10.84 -24.51
CA THR A 112 -6.09 -11.63 -24.57
C THR A 112 -5.13 -11.07 -25.61
N ALA A 113 -5.64 -10.72 -26.80
CA ALA A 113 -4.82 -10.09 -27.85
C ALA A 113 -4.20 -8.75 -27.38
N ILE A 114 -4.96 -7.91 -26.68
CA ILE A 114 -4.48 -6.64 -26.11
C ILE A 114 -3.40 -6.88 -25.04
N VAL A 115 -3.61 -7.86 -24.15
CA VAL A 115 -2.64 -8.19 -23.10
C VAL A 115 -1.31 -8.66 -23.71
N ASN A 116 -1.38 -9.54 -24.72
CA ASN A 116 -0.19 -10.03 -25.41
C ASN A 116 0.56 -8.91 -26.13
N HIS A 117 -0.15 -8.06 -26.89
CA HIS A 117 0.45 -6.90 -27.55
C HIS A 117 1.18 -5.97 -26.56
N ARG A 118 0.56 -5.67 -25.42
CA ARG A 118 1.18 -4.82 -24.38
C ARG A 118 2.41 -5.45 -23.73
N ARG A 119 2.45 -6.78 -23.61
CA ARG A 119 3.64 -7.51 -23.12
C ARG A 119 4.81 -7.40 -24.10
N GLU A 120 4.50 -7.44 -25.41
CA GLU A 120 5.50 -7.32 -26.48
C GLU A 120 5.93 -5.87 -26.71
N SER A 121 5.09 -4.90 -26.35
CA SER A 121 5.31 -3.45 -26.58
C SER A 121 5.33 -2.65 -25.26
N PRO A 122 6.28 -2.90 -24.34
CA PRO A 122 6.28 -2.30 -22.99
C PRO A 122 6.41 -0.77 -23.00
N LEU A 123 7.00 -0.20 -24.06
CA LEU A 123 7.15 1.25 -24.24
C LEU A 123 5.82 1.96 -24.53
N GLU A 124 4.77 1.21 -24.90
CA GLU A 124 3.41 1.75 -25.10
C GLU A 124 2.62 1.89 -23.79
N SER A 125 3.21 1.55 -22.64
CA SER A 125 2.55 1.73 -21.35
C SER A 125 2.16 3.19 -21.09
N PRO A 126 0.94 3.48 -20.60
CA PRO A 126 0.50 4.85 -20.30
C PRO A 126 1.48 5.60 -19.40
N PHE A 127 2.09 4.89 -18.43
CA PHE A 127 3.02 5.48 -17.48
C PHE A 127 4.28 6.05 -18.17
N ILE A 128 4.79 5.39 -19.20
CA ILE A 128 5.95 5.85 -19.98
C ILE A 128 5.59 7.06 -20.86
N GLN A 129 4.30 7.22 -21.19
CA GLN A 129 3.79 8.33 -22.00
C GLN A 129 3.29 9.52 -21.15
N CYS A 130 3.64 9.56 -19.86
CA CYS A 130 3.15 10.57 -18.91
C CYS A 130 1.61 10.60 -18.80
N LEU A 131 0.95 9.49 -19.10
CA LEU A 131 -0.49 9.29 -18.93
C LEU A 131 -0.77 8.52 -17.62
N PRO A 132 -1.95 8.69 -17.02
CA PRO A 132 -2.33 7.92 -15.84
C PRO A 132 -2.23 6.41 -16.07
N GLY A 133 -1.57 5.69 -15.17
CA GLY A 133 -1.34 4.24 -15.30
C GLY A 133 -2.61 3.37 -15.22
N GLY A 134 -3.74 3.96 -14.82
CA GLY A 134 -5.02 3.27 -14.69
C GLY A 134 -5.08 2.28 -13.51
N ILE A 135 -6.20 1.58 -13.39
CA ILE A 135 -6.45 0.50 -12.42
C ILE A 135 -6.02 -0.84 -13.06
N PRO A 136 -5.43 -1.79 -12.31
CA PRO A 136 -5.38 -1.85 -10.84
C PRO A 136 -4.04 -1.47 -10.20
N MET A 137 -3.05 -1.01 -10.98
CA MET A 137 -1.71 -0.66 -10.51
C MET A 137 -1.68 0.09 -9.16
N PRO A 138 -2.35 1.24 -8.99
CA PRO A 138 -2.32 1.99 -7.73
C PRO A 138 -3.04 1.31 -6.56
N LEU A 139 -3.89 0.31 -6.82
CA LEU A 139 -4.65 -0.40 -5.79
C LEU A 139 -4.03 -1.75 -5.40
N LEU A 140 -3.02 -2.21 -6.15
CA LEU A 140 -2.34 -3.50 -5.94
C LEU A 140 -0.83 -3.39 -5.71
N ALA A 141 -0.24 -2.20 -5.90
CA ALA A 141 1.18 -2.00 -5.65
C ALA A 141 1.48 -1.27 -4.34
N GLN A 142 0.50 -0.55 -3.80
CA GLN A 142 0.69 0.46 -2.75
C GLN A 142 -0.54 0.64 -1.87
N THR A 143 -0.31 1.29 -0.74
CA THR A 143 -1.37 1.74 0.15
C THR A 143 -2.21 2.83 -0.52
N PHE A 144 -3.52 2.82 -0.29
CA PHE A 144 -4.43 3.85 -0.79
C PHE A 144 -5.51 4.18 0.23
N LYS A 145 -6.04 5.40 0.18
CA LYS A 145 -7.09 5.85 1.10
C LYS A 145 -8.44 5.92 0.39
N ILE A 146 -9.47 5.34 1.00
CA ILE A 146 -10.85 5.53 0.58
C ILE A 146 -11.51 6.56 1.50
N VAL A 147 -12.20 7.51 0.89
CA VAL A 147 -13.13 8.43 1.55
C VAL A 147 -14.51 8.17 0.98
N GLN A 148 -15.40 7.59 1.78
CA GLN A 148 -16.80 7.40 1.42
C GLN A 148 -17.65 8.51 2.04
N THR A 149 -18.48 9.13 1.20
CA THR A 149 -19.48 10.13 1.61
C THR A 149 -20.85 9.67 1.13
N PRO A 150 -21.94 10.36 1.51
CA PRO A 150 -23.26 10.06 0.99
C PRO A 150 -23.42 10.14 -0.53
N ARG A 151 -22.63 10.97 -1.21
CA ARG A 151 -22.78 11.26 -2.64
C ARG A 151 -21.62 10.80 -3.50
N GLU A 152 -20.50 10.43 -2.88
CA GLU A 152 -19.27 10.16 -3.61
C GLU A 152 -18.33 9.25 -2.81
N ILE A 153 -17.64 8.37 -3.53
CA ILE A 153 -16.47 7.62 -3.03
C ILE A 153 -15.24 8.14 -3.76
N VAL A 154 -14.23 8.57 -3.01
CA VAL A 154 -12.93 8.98 -3.53
C VAL A 154 -11.86 7.99 -3.10
N MET A 155 -11.08 7.48 -4.05
CA MET A 155 -9.90 6.66 -3.79
C MET A 155 -8.65 7.49 -4.10
N LEU A 156 -7.81 7.66 -3.09
CA LEU A 156 -6.57 8.44 -3.12
C LEU A 156 -5.39 7.46 -3.10
N PRO A 157 -4.74 7.22 -4.25
CA PRO A 157 -3.55 6.39 -4.29
C PRO A 157 -2.34 7.13 -3.71
N GLU A 158 -1.34 6.37 -3.26
CA GLU A 158 -0.05 6.92 -2.82
C GLU A 158 0.81 7.47 -3.99
N ILE A 159 0.62 6.92 -5.20
CA ILE A 159 1.32 7.39 -6.41
C ILE A 159 0.66 8.59 -7.08
N LEU A 160 1.40 9.22 -8.00
CA LEU A 160 1.01 10.38 -8.81
C LEU A 160 -0.20 10.16 -9.76
N ASN A 161 -0.96 9.07 -9.61
CA ASN A 161 -2.20 8.88 -10.35
C ASN A 161 -3.29 9.81 -9.81
N PRO A 162 -4.17 10.33 -10.69
CA PRO A 162 -5.32 11.10 -10.25
C PRO A 162 -6.23 10.27 -9.33
N PRO A 163 -6.90 10.89 -8.35
CA PRO A 163 -7.90 10.22 -7.53
C PRO A 163 -9.01 9.59 -8.38
N ARG A 164 -9.41 8.37 -8.05
CA ARG A 164 -10.60 7.77 -8.63
C ARG A 164 -11.82 8.28 -7.88
N GLN A 165 -12.78 8.84 -8.61
CA GLN A 165 -14.05 9.35 -8.08
C GLN A 165 -15.19 8.48 -8.60
N ILE A 166 -16.07 8.06 -7.69
CA ILE A 166 -17.26 7.27 -8.00
C ILE A 166 -18.45 8.03 -7.43
N HIS A 167 -19.23 8.66 -8.30
CA HIS A 167 -20.44 9.37 -7.90
C HIS A 167 -21.55 8.37 -7.57
N MET A 168 -22.22 8.59 -6.44
CA MET A 168 -23.25 7.70 -5.89
C MET A 168 -24.67 8.23 -6.12
N ASP A 169 -24.81 9.34 -6.84
CA ASP A 169 -26.07 10.05 -7.09
C ASP A 169 -26.76 9.66 -8.40
N GLY A 170 -26.32 8.56 -9.03
CA GLY A 170 -26.99 7.96 -10.19
C GLY A 170 -26.73 8.68 -11.52
N ARG A 171 -25.68 9.50 -11.60
CA ARG A 171 -25.22 10.07 -12.88
C ARG A 171 -24.80 8.94 -13.82
N THR A 172 -25.27 8.99 -15.07
CA THR A 172 -24.91 8.10 -16.18
C THR A 172 -23.97 8.80 -17.14
#